data_AF-A0AA39J5T9-F1
#
_entry.id   AF-A0AA39J5T9-F1
#
_cell.length_a   1.000
_cell.length_b   1.000
_cell.length_c   1.000
_cell.angle_alpha   90.00
_cell.angle_beta   90.00
_cell.angle_gamma   90.00
#
_symmetry.space_group_name_H-M   'P 1'
#
loop_
_entity.id
_entity.type
_entity.pdbx_description
1 polymer ?
#
loop_
_entity_poly.entity_id
_entity_poly.type
_entity_poly.pdbx_seq_one_letter_code
_entity_poly.pdbx_strand_id
1 'polypeptide(L)'
;DPDTGSCLEIEDFKRRFQEEVKYCGELLQCHNHEHVCYKYDHATCRFQFPHEYAAHSFYDKERKSVTLACRDIFVNYFNEFILMFCRHNHDMQCILSGKSCKAAMFYITDYITKMSVKTYEMLSLM
;
A
#
# COMPACT_ATOMS: atom_id res chain seq x y z
N ASP A 1 -29.17 -12.54 29.97
CA ASP A 1 -28.16 -13.49 29.50
C ASP A 1 -26.78 -12.85 29.54
N PRO A 2 -25.77 -13.46 30.16
CA PRO A 2 -24.39 -12.97 30.09
C PRO A 2 -23.83 -12.90 28.66
N ASP A 3 -24.45 -13.62 27.72
CA ASP A 3 -24.12 -13.62 26.29
C ASP A 3 -24.56 -12.33 25.56
N THR A 4 -25.55 -11.62 26.09
CA THR A 4 -26.05 -10.38 25.45
C THR A 4 -25.13 -9.19 25.69
N GLY A 5 -24.37 -9.18 26.81
CA GLY A 5 -23.44 -8.09 27.14
C GLY A 5 -22.18 -8.09 26.27
N SER A 6 -21.63 -9.27 25.96
CA SER A 6 -20.44 -9.42 25.11
C SER A 6 -20.70 -9.05 23.65
N CYS A 7 -21.90 -9.33 23.13
CA CYS A 7 -22.29 -8.92 21.79
C CYS A 7 -22.33 -7.39 21.63
N LEU A 8 -22.87 -6.67 22.62
CA LEU A 8 -22.95 -5.21 22.59
C LEU A 8 -21.57 -4.53 22.61
N GLU A 9 -20.62 -5.08 23.38
CA GLU A 9 -19.24 -4.57 23.43
C GLU A 9 -18.51 -4.76 22.09
N ILE A 10 -18.70 -5.91 21.43
CA ILE A 10 -18.11 -6.18 20.11
C ILE A 10 -18.69 -5.25 19.05
N GLU A 11 -19.99 -4.99 19.08
CA GLU A 11 -20.64 -4.07 18.15
C GLU A 11 -20.15 -2.63 18.34
N ASP A 12 -20.02 -2.17 19.59
CA ASP A 12 -19.49 -0.85 19.89
C ASP A 12 -18.02 -0.72 19.44
N PHE A 13 -17.20 -1.74 19.68
CA PHE A 13 -15.82 -1.78 19.18
C PHE A 13 -15.78 -1.67 17.65
N LYS A 14 -16.57 -2.48 16.92
CA LYS A 14 -16.61 -2.45 15.45
C LYS A 14 -17.02 -1.09 14.93
N ARG A 15 -18.01 -0.45 15.55
CA ARG A 15 -18.47 0.89 15.18
C ARG A 15 -17.34 1.92 15.35
N ARG A 16 -16.70 1.96 16.53
CA ARG A 16 -15.58 2.89 16.79
C ARG A 16 -14.39 2.63 15.87
N PHE A 17 -14.08 1.37 15.60
CA PHE A 17 -13.01 0.99 14.69
C PHE A 17 -13.27 1.53 13.28
N GLN A 18 -14.48 1.37 12.74
CA GLN A 18 -14.84 1.88 11.41
C GLN A 18 -14.83 3.42 11.36
N GLU A 19 -15.28 4.10 12.42
CA GLU A 19 -15.20 5.56 12.55
C GLU A 19 -13.74 6.05 12.49
N GLU A 20 -12.86 5.40 13.25
CA GLU A 20 -11.44 5.75 13.28
C GLU A 20 -10.72 5.41 11.97
N VAL A 21 -11.05 4.29 11.33
CA VAL A 21 -10.51 3.92 10.01
C VAL A 21 -10.87 4.99 8.98
N LYS A 22 -12.13 5.45 8.98
CA LYS A 22 -12.57 6.53 8.09
C LYS A 22 -11.79 7.82 8.36
N TYR A 23 -11.74 8.25 9.62
CA TYR A 23 -11.03 9.47 10.02
C TYR A 23 -9.54 9.42 9.62
N CYS A 24 -8.86 8.31 9.94
CA CYS A 24 -7.45 8.13 9.57
C CYS A 24 -7.26 8.01 8.06
N GLY A 25 -8.20 7.38 7.34
CA GLY A 25 -8.14 7.19 5.90
C GLY A 25 -8.17 8.53 5.17
N GLU A 26 -9.16 9.36 5.50
CA GLU A 26 -9.32 10.70 4.94
C GLU A 26 -8.12 11.60 5.26
N LEU A 27 -7.58 11.50 6.48
CA LEU A 27 -6.46 12.34 6.92
C LEU A 27 -5.11 11.91 6.35
N LEU A 28 -4.86 10.61 6.19
CA LEU A 28 -3.51 10.07 5.99
C LEU A 28 -3.31 9.36 4.64
N GLN A 29 -4.37 8.83 4.02
CA GLN A 29 -4.26 8.01 2.80
C GLN A 29 -4.64 8.74 1.51
N CYS A 30 -5.23 9.93 1.62
CA CYS A 30 -5.56 10.77 0.48
C CYS A 30 -4.32 11.47 -0.08
N HIS A 31 -4.00 11.21 -1.33
CA HIS A 31 -2.93 11.87 -2.06
C HIS A 31 -3.35 13.26 -2.49
N ASN A 32 -2.53 14.25 -2.13
CA ASN A 32 -2.58 15.58 -2.69
C ASN A 32 -1.29 15.82 -3.47
N HIS A 33 -1.42 16.31 -4.71
CA HIS A 33 -0.26 16.60 -5.53
C HIS A 33 0.56 17.75 -4.93
N GLU A 34 1.83 17.45 -4.68
CA GLU A 34 2.83 18.42 -4.25
C GLU A 34 4.03 18.43 -5.21
N HIS A 35 4.93 19.40 -5.06
CA HIS A 35 6.13 19.53 -5.88
C HIS A 35 6.98 18.24 -5.92
N VAL A 36 6.98 17.46 -4.82
CA VAL A 36 7.68 16.17 -4.77
C VAL A 36 7.18 15.15 -5.79
N CYS A 37 5.93 15.28 -6.27
CA CYS A 37 5.33 14.38 -7.25
C CYS A 37 6.01 14.45 -8.62
N TYR A 38 6.62 15.60 -8.93
CA TYR A 38 7.25 15.91 -10.21
C TYR A 38 8.77 16.01 -10.10
N LYS A 39 9.33 15.62 -8.95
CA LYS A 39 10.78 15.58 -8.73
C LYS A 39 11.41 14.55 -9.68
N TYR A 40 12.66 14.81 -10.10
CA TYR A 40 13.42 13.95 -11.02
C TYR A 40 12.81 13.90 -12.43
N ASP A 41 12.31 15.04 -12.91
CA ASP A 41 11.76 15.24 -14.26
C ASP A 41 10.62 14.28 -14.60
N HIS A 42 9.83 13.90 -13.59
CA HIS A 42 8.65 13.08 -13.76
C HIS A 42 7.54 13.90 -14.43
N ALA A 43 7.14 13.51 -15.65
CA ALA A 43 6.08 14.17 -16.41
C ALA A 43 4.67 13.97 -15.80
N THR A 44 4.51 12.91 -15.01
CA THR A 44 3.30 12.56 -14.25
C THR A 44 3.68 12.29 -12.80
N CYS A 45 2.68 12.22 -11.91
CA CYS A 45 2.92 11.95 -10.50
C CYS A 45 3.76 10.67 -10.32
N ARG A 46 4.96 10.81 -9.76
CA ARG A 46 5.87 9.67 -9.50
C ARG A 46 5.28 8.61 -8.57
N PHE A 47 4.25 8.97 -7.80
CA PHE A 47 3.53 8.06 -6.91
C PHE A 47 2.36 7.35 -7.63
N GLN A 48 2.25 7.50 -8.95
CA GLN A 48 1.29 6.79 -9.81
C GLN A 48 -0.18 7.13 -9.51
N PHE A 49 -0.42 8.39 -9.14
CA PHE A 49 -1.76 8.96 -9.05
C PHE A 49 -2.15 9.68 -10.36
N PRO A 50 -3.46 9.66 -10.73
CA PRO A 50 -4.52 8.89 -10.09
C PRO A 50 -4.40 7.38 -10.35
N HIS A 51 -4.87 6.57 -9.40
CA HIS A 51 -5.02 5.13 -9.60
C HIS A 51 -6.14 4.81 -10.61
N GLU A 52 -6.15 3.57 -11.11
CA GLU A 52 -7.25 3.07 -11.93
C GLU A 52 -8.50 2.86 -11.07
N TYR A 53 -9.64 3.39 -11.52
CA TYR A 53 -10.91 3.18 -10.84
C TYR A 53 -11.40 1.73 -11.01
N ALA A 54 -11.72 1.07 -9.89
CA ALA A 54 -12.31 -0.26 -9.88
C ALA A 54 -13.46 -0.32 -8.86
N ALA A 55 -14.70 -0.45 -9.35
CA ALA A 55 -15.88 -0.51 -8.48
C ALA A 55 -15.89 -1.74 -7.55
N HIS A 56 -15.34 -2.85 -8.04
CA HIS A 56 -15.25 -4.13 -7.36
C HIS A 56 -13.89 -4.77 -7.59
N SER A 57 -13.42 -5.56 -6.62
CA SER A 57 -12.24 -6.40 -6.81
C SER A 57 -12.56 -7.53 -7.79
N PHE A 58 -11.62 -7.86 -8.68
CA PHE A 58 -11.80 -8.92 -9.66
C PHE A 58 -10.48 -9.65 -9.94
N TYR A 59 -10.60 -10.87 -10.46
CA TYR A 59 -9.47 -11.64 -10.95
C TYR A 59 -9.43 -11.62 -12.48
N ASP A 60 -8.33 -11.15 -13.03
CA ASP A 60 -8.02 -11.21 -14.45
C ASP A 60 -7.36 -12.56 -14.77
N LYS A 61 -8.06 -13.38 -15.55
CA LYS A 61 -7.59 -14.72 -15.93
C LYS A 61 -6.42 -14.69 -16.91
N GLU A 62 -6.37 -13.70 -17.79
CA GLU A 62 -5.32 -13.58 -18.81
C GLU A 62 -4.00 -13.16 -18.15
N ARG A 63 -4.07 -12.12 -17.32
CA ARG A 63 -2.92 -11.58 -16.58
C ARG A 63 -2.53 -12.40 -15.35
N LYS A 64 -3.43 -13.30 -14.92
CA LYS A 64 -3.31 -14.06 -13.66
C LYS A 64 -3.09 -13.14 -12.46
N SER A 65 -3.83 -12.04 -12.43
CA SER A 65 -3.69 -10.99 -11.43
C SER A 65 -5.03 -10.67 -10.76
N VAL A 66 -4.97 -10.26 -9.50
CA VAL A 66 -6.11 -9.74 -8.74
C VAL A 66 -5.99 -8.23 -8.71
N THR A 67 -7.07 -7.55 -9.06
CA THR A 67 -7.24 -6.11 -8.89
C THR A 67 -8.15 -5.88 -7.70
N LEU A 68 -7.75 -5.00 -6.78
CA LEU A 68 -8.58 -4.61 -5.64
C LEU A 68 -9.50 -3.45 -6.04
N ALA A 69 -10.68 -3.36 -5.43
CA ALA A 69 -11.55 -2.22 -5.62
C ALA A 69 -10.85 -0.92 -5.20
N CYS A 70 -10.90 0.08 -6.07
CA CYS A 70 -10.40 1.44 -5.84
C CYS A 70 -11.52 2.39 -6.28
N ARG A 71 -12.30 2.88 -5.31
CA ARG A 71 -13.47 3.74 -5.57
C ARG A 71 -13.14 5.23 -5.47
N ASP A 72 -12.01 5.55 -4.86
CA ASP A 72 -11.41 6.86 -4.87
C ASP A 72 -9.99 6.72 -5.41
N ILE A 73 -9.77 7.29 -6.61
CA ILE A 73 -8.53 7.16 -7.36
C ILE A 73 -7.36 7.92 -6.74
N PHE A 74 -7.61 8.73 -5.70
CA PHE A 74 -6.59 9.47 -4.95
C PHE A 74 -6.30 8.89 -3.57
N VAL A 75 -6.89 7.73 -3.23
CA VAL A 75 -6.63 7.05 -1.95
C VAL A 75 -5.69 5.86 -2.19
N ASN A 76 -4.62 5.76 -1.40
CA ASN A 76 -3.73 4.59 -1.40
C ASN A 76 -4.48 3.28 -1.15
N TYR A 77 -3.91 2.17 -1.61
CA TYR A 77 -4.36 0.85 -1.18
C TYR A 77 -3.89 0.61 0.27
N PHE A 78 -4.75 0.82 1.26
CA PHE A 78 -4.40 0.68 2.67
C PHE A 78 -5.09 -0.51 3.35
N ASN A 79 -4.53 -0.99 4.46
CA ASN A 79 -5.17 -1.99 5.32
C ASN A 79 -5.77 -1.29 6.54
N GLU A 80 -7.03 -1.56 6.86
CA GLU A 80 -7.70 -0.92 8.00
C GLU A 80 -7.00 -1.20 9.34
N PHE A 81 -6.47 -2.40 9.55
CA PHE A 81 -5.76 -2.73 10.78
C PHE A 81 -4.39 -2.04 10.84
N ILE A 82 -3.60 -2.09 9.77
CA ILE A 82 -2.31 -1.38 9.72
C ILE A 82 -2.52 0.12 9.91
N LEU A 83 -3.55 0.70 9.29
CA LEU A 83 -3.91 2.10 9.48
C LEU A 83 -4.19 2.44 10.93
N MET A 84 -4.98 1.60 11.61
CA MET A 84 -5.36 1.83 12.99
C MET A 84 -4.20 1.67 13.97
N PHE A 85 -3.31 0.69 13.76
CA PHE A 85 -2.16 0.47 14.64
C PHE A 85 -1.02 1.45 14.39
N CYS A 86 -0.77 1.80 13.13
CA CYS A 86 0.40 2.58 12.76
C CYS A 86 0.10 4.07 12.54
N ARG A 87 -1.15 4.43 12.22
CA ARG A 87 -1.64 5.80 12.01
C ARG A 87 -0.73 6.66 11.10
N HIS A 88 -0.24 6.07 10.02
CA HIS A 88 0.53 6.78 8.99
C HIS A 88 0.14 6.33 7.57
N ASN A 89 0.51 7.15 6.59
CA ASN A 89 0.37 6.85 5.16
C ASN A 89 1.09 5.53 4.83
N HIS A 90 0.39 4.60 4.17
CA HIS A 90 1.00 3.38 3.64
C HIS A 90 0.27 2.96 2.38
N ASP A 91 1.00 2.37 1.45
CA ASP A 91 0.47 1.81 0.21
C ASP A 91 0.82 0.33 0.13
N MET A 92 -0.18 -0.50 -0.14
CA MET A 92 -0.07 -1.96 -0.23
C MET A 92 -0.43 -2.42 -1.63
N GLN A 93 0.52 -3.08 -2.27
CA GLN A 93 0.32 -3.58 -3.62
C GLN A 93 0.54 -5.09 -3.67
N CYS A 94 -0.30 -5.77 -4.44
CA CYS A 94 -0.14 -7.20 -4.69
C CYS A 94 0.93 -7.43 -5.75
N ILE A 95 2.02 -8.13 -5.39
CA ILE A 95 3.05 -8.54 -6.34
C ILE A 95 2.76 -9.97 -6.81
N LEU A 96 2.06 -10.09 -7.93
CA LEU A 96 1.47 -11.35 -8.39
C LEU A 96 2.31 -12.10 -9.45
N SER A 97 3.47 -11.56 -9.80
CA SER A 97 4.42 -12.18 -10.74
C SER A 97 5.71 -12.56 -10.03
N GLY A 98 6.20 -13.78 -10.25
CA GLY A 98 7.48 -14.23 -9.69
C GLY A 98 8.68 -13.40 -10.17
N LYS A 99 8.61 -12.81 -11.38
CA LYS A 99 9.63 -11.89 -11.87
C LYS A 99 9.59 -10.57 -11.09
N SER A 100 8.40 -9.99 -10.92
CA SER A 100 8.21 -8.75 -10.16
C SER A 100 8.56 -8.92 -8.69
N CYS A 101 8.25 -10.08 -8.10
CA CYS A 101 8.61 -10.42 -6.73
C CYS A 101 10.13 -10.46 -6.54
N LYS A 102 10.86 -11.17 -7.42
CA LYS A 102 12.33 -11.17 -7.37
C LYS A 102 12.92 -9.78 -7.54
N ALA A 103 12.41 -8.99 -8.49
CA ALA A 103 12.88 -7.61 -8.70
C ALA A 103 12.66 -6.74 -7.45
N ALA A 104 11.48 -6.81 -6.83
CA ALA A 104 11.17 -6.10 -5.60
C ALA A 104 12.07 -6.56 -4.45
N MET A 105 12.30 -7.86 -4.29
CA MET A 105 13.19 -8.40 -3.26
C MET A 105 14.61 -7.87 -3.40
N PHE A 106 15.18 -7.87 -4.62
CA PHE A 106 16.51 -7.33 -4.86
C PHE A 106 16.57 -5.82 -4.58
N TYR A 107 15.59 -5.05 -5.06
CA TYR A 107 15.50 -3.61 -4.81
C TYR A 107 15.41 -3.28 -3.31
N ILE A 108 14.52 -3.96 -2.58
CA ILE A 108 14.35 -3.77 -1.14
C ILE A 108 15.64 -4.17 -0.39
N THR A 109 16.25 -5.28 -0.77
CA THR A 109 17.50 -5.75 -0.14
C THR A 109 18.62 -4.75 -0.34
N ASP A 110 18.84 -4.30 -1.57
CA ASP A 110 19.85 -3.28 -1.90
C ASP A 110 19.62 -1.98 -1.12
N TYR A 111 18.36 -1.52 -1.04
CA TYR A 111 17.99 -0.30 -0.32
C TYR A 111 18.17 -0.42 1.20
N ILE A 112 17.76 -1.54 1.81
CA ILE A 112 17.87 -1.76 3.26
C ILE A 112 19.34 -1.96 3.66
N THR A 113 20.04 -2.83 2.95
CA THR A 113 21.43 -3.15 3.26
C THR A 113 22.37 -2.00 2.93
N LYS A 114 21.97 -1.10 2.01
CA LYS A 114 22.79 0.01 1.49
C LYS A 114 24.19 -0.47 1.15
N MET A 115 24.30 -1.63 0.49
CA MET A 115 25.60 -2.21 0.18
C MET A 115 26.41 -1.19 -0.62
N SER A 116 27.48 -0.68 -0.01
CA SER A 116 28.37 0.30 -0.63
C SER A 116 29.20 -0.32 -1.75
N VAL A 117 29.29 -1.65 -1.77
CA VAL A 117 30.17 -2.41 -2.65
C VAL A 117 29.48 -2.64 -3.99
N LYS A 118 29.98 -1.96 -5.02
CA LYS A 118 29.46 -2.10 -6.38
C LYS A 118 29.90 -3.43 -6.96
N THR A 119 29.13 -3.99 -7.89
CA THR A 119 29.42 -5.29 -8.52
C THR A 119 30.86 -5.37 -9.07
N TYR A 120 31.41 -4.27 -9.60
CA TYR A 120 32.80 -4.24 -10.10
C TYR A 120 33.85 -4.39 -8.99
N GLU A 121 33.57 -3.95 -7.77
CA GLU A 121 34.48 -4.06 -6.62
C GLU A 121 34.52 -5.49 -6.09
N MET A 122 33.39 -6.20 -6.15
CA MET A 122 33.37 -7.64 -5.86
C MET A 122 34.12 -8.45 -6.93
N LEU A 123 34.00 -8.06 -8.20
CA LEU A 123 34.71 -8.70 -9.30
C LEU A 123 36.23 -8.46 -9.26
N SER A 124 36.71 -7.34 -8.70
CA SER A 124 38.16 -7.10 -8.56
C SER A 124 38.81 -7.85 -7.40
N LEU A 125 38.00 -8.47 -6.52
CA LEU A 125 38.46 -9.29 -5.39
C LEU A 125 38.50 -10.79 -5.73
N MET A 126 38.04 -11.17 -6.92
CA MET A 126 38.15 -12.53 -7.48
C MET A 126 39.36 -12.62 -8.42
#